data_AF-A0A914V5S1-F1
#
_entry.id   AF-A0A914V5S1-F1
#
_cell.length_a   1.000
_cell.length_b   1.000
_cell.length_c   1.000
_cell.angle_alpha   90.00
_cell.angle_beta   90.00
_cell.angle_gamma   90.00
#
_symmetry.space_group_name_H-M   'P 1'
#
loop_
_entity.id
_entity.type
_entity.pdbx_description
1 polymer ?
#
loop_
_entity_poly.entity_id
_entity_poly.type
_entity_poly.pdbx_seq_one_letter_code
_entity_poly.pdbx_strand_id
1 'polypeptide(L)'
;MMEAVDVPSTSKEEGTIGLTTRRTKRIAGRPPSSTGQQVVLISKDNEEELTLSSGKPRRWETWTSPEQAAFFDAVKQVGKDFDAIVRLMAKRKVKKDKEQIRNYYYNTYKQTKLNAGFADDQPSDNFAFPVPREAKELFVLVNLAEWRKKTSDRKIEPVKFRELVLKGSTSVRLKGKRVPVLIKTPACPALKKFCEEPGKQREKQMPTDVTLELVPMSFGDKAYVLRCEQNPFLRLKLGVVEPLKRYFDYVRNKWIPSDLRLREEYLAGETASMLPDISFYADSSVKMGRVVIQHA
;
A
#
# COMPACT_ATOMS: atom_id res chain seq x y z
N MET A 1 10.18 13.58 -74.73
CA MET A 1 10.30 14.82 -73.94
C MET A 1 10.51 14.40 -72.49
N MET A 2 11.67 14.76 -71.94
CA MET A 2 12.18 14.48 -70.58
C MET A 2 12.70 13.06 -70.30
N GLU A 3 14.01 12.88 -70.54
CA GLU A 3 14.88 11.87 -69.95
C GLU A 3 15.80 12.49 -68.88
N ALA A 4 16.22 11.63 -67.96
CA ALA A 4 17.43 11.66 -67.13
C ALA A 4 17.62 12.80 -66.10
N VAL A 5 17.66 12.40 -64.83
CA VAL A 5 18.42 13.13 -63.80
C VAL A 5 19.53 12.19 -63.33
N ASP A 6 20.70 12.43 -63.89
CA ASP A 6 21.96 11.80 -63.55
C ASP A 6 22.62 12.60 -62.43
N VAL A 7 23.25 11.89 -61.49
CA VAL A 7 24.03 12.47 -60.39
C VAL A 7 25.50 12.39 -60.77
N PRO A 8 26.25 13.49 -60.66
CA PRO A 8 27.67 13.33 -60.35
C PRO A 8 28.12 14.20 -59.18
N SER A 9 28.86 13.53 -58.30
CA SER A 9 29.71 14.07 -57.25
C SER A 9 31.10 14.40 -57.79
N THR A 10 31.63 15.61 -57.54
CA THR A 10 33.08 15.86 -57.53
C THR A 10 33.51 16.97 -56.56
N SER A 11 34.57 16.64 -55.79
CA SER A 11 35.75 17.44 -55.34
C SER A 11 35.55 18.77 -54.56
N LYS A 12 35.98 18.85 -53.30
CA LYS A 12 37.34 19.20 -52.75
C LYS A 12 37.65 20.71 -52.76
N GLU A 13 37.84 21.28 -51.56
CA GLU A 13 39.01 22.06 -51.08
C GLU A 13 38.63 22.68 -49.71
N GLU A 14 39.28 22.26 -48.63
CA GLU A 14 40.47 22.89 -48.01
C GLU A 14 40.14 24.17 -47.20
N GLY A 15 40.52 24.14 -45.92
CA GLY A 15 40.25 25.22 -44.97
C GLY A 15 40.68 24.87 -43.54
N THR A 16 41.94 24.46 -43.39
CA THR A 16 42.66 24.25 -42.13
C THR A 16 42.74 25.54 -41.32
N ILE A 17 42.21 25.60 -40.09
CA ILE A 17 42.85 26.38 -39.00
C ILE A 17 42.53 25.79 -37.61
N GLY A 18 43.57 25.30 -36.92
CA GLY A 18 43.84 25.67 -35.53
C GLY A 18 43.13 24.92 -34.40
N LEU A 19 43.75 23.84 -33.93
CA LEU A 19 43.65 23.38 -32.54
C LEU A 19 44.04 24.50 -31.57
N THR A 20 43.41 24.60 -30.39
CA THR A 20 44.13 24.47 -29.11
C THR A 20 43.21 24.07 -27.97
N THR A 21 43.53 22.92 -27.39
CA THR A 21 43.06 22.37 -26.13
C THR A 21 43.67 23.15 -24.96
N ARG A 22 42.88 23.56 -23.96
CA ARG A 22 43.43 23.93 -22.64
C ARG A 22 43.02 22.93 -21.58
N ARG A 23 44.00 22.08 -21.28
CA ARG A 23 44.11 21.11 -20.19
C ARG A 23 44.81 21.80 -19.03
N THR A 24 44.18 21.95 -17.87
CA THR A 24 44.84 22.41 -16.64
C THR A 24 45.32 21.20 -15.83
N LYS A 25 46.64 21.17 -15.56
CA LYS A 25 47.36 20.16 -14.78
C LYS A 25 47.23 20.45 -13.28
N ARG A 26 47.13 19.36 -12.50
CA ARG A 26 47.50 19.27 -11.07
C ARG A 26 48.98 19.64 -10.86
N ILE A 27 49.28 20.36 -9.79
CA ILE A 27 50.57 20.28 -9.08
C ILE A 27 50.28 20.24 -7.57
N ALA A 28 50.94 19.29 -6.90
CA ALA A 28 50.97 19.07 -5.46
C ALA A 28 52.09 19.90 -4.82
N GLY A 29 51.89 20.33 -3.57
CA GLY A 29 52.94 20.95 -2.75
C GLY A 29 52.64 20.82 -1.25
N ARG A 30 53.59 20.23 -0.52
CA ARG A 30 53.74 20.09 0.95
C ARG A 30 55.28 20.09 1.18
N PRO A 31 55.87 20.23 2.39
CA PRO A 31 55.61 20.98 3.64
C PRO A 31 56.77 22.01 3.91
N PRO A 32 57.00 22.55 5.14
CA PRO A 32 57.59 21.84 6.31
C PRO A 32 56.83 22.13 7.63
N SER A 33 56.61 21.23 8.59
CA SER A 33 57.53 20.55 9.52
C SER A 33 58.50 21.47 10.27
N SER A 34 58.10 21.96 11.44
CA SER A 34 59.03 22.26 12.53
C SER A 34 58.58 21.58 13.82
N THR A 35 59.53 20.84 14.38
CA THR A 35 59.53 20.10 15.62
C THR A 35 59.65 21.05 16.80
N GLY A 36 58.87 20.82 17.84
CA GLY A 36 59.00 21.47 19.14
C GLY A 36 58.40 20.59 20.22
N GLN A 37 59.14 19.55 20.61
CA GLN A 37 58.88 18.78 21.82
C GLN A 37 59.12 19.68 23.04
N GLN A 38 58.13 19.79 23.91
CA GLN A 38 58.39 20.02 25.33
C GLN A 38 57.48 19.09 26.14
N VAL A 39 58.13 18.09 26.73
CA VAL A 39 57.57 17.15 27.69
C VAL A 39 57.64 17.82 29.05
N VAL A 40 56.52 17.95 29.75
CA VAL A 40 56.49 18.18 31.20
C VAL A 40 55.48 17.19 31.78
N LEU A 41 55.97 16.33 32.66
CA LEU A 41 55.19 15.34 33.42
C LEU A 41 54.92 15.87 34.84
N ILE A 42 53.90 15.27 35.48
CA ILE A 42 53.59 15.21 36.94
C ILE A 42 52.76 16.42 37.45
N SER A 43 51.59 16.33 38.11
CA SER A 43 50.76 15.23 38.67
C SER A 43 49.30 15.69 38.91
N LYS A 44 48.43 14.72 39.21
CA LYS A 44 46.99 14.80 39.55
C LYS A 44 46.70 15.52 40.89
N ASP A 45 45.53 16.18 41.01
CA ASP A 45 44.35 15.71 41.79
C ASP A 45 43.16 16.72 41.77
N ASN A 46 41.93 16.17 41.64
CA ASN A 46 40.54 16.61 41.93
C ASN A 46 40.01 18.02 41.58
N GLU A 47 39.04 18.15 40.65
CA GLU A 47 37.55 18.23 40.85
C GLU A 47 37.12 19.50 41.64
N GLU A 48 36.34 20.46 41.13
CA GLU A 48 35.11 20.43 40.32
C GLU A 48 34.95 21.72 39.47
N GLU A 49 34.80 21.61 38.15
CA GLU A 49 34.09 22.62 37.33
C GLU A 49 33.73 22.01 35.95
N LEU A 50 32.46 21.70 35.70
CA LEU A 50 31.96 21.21 34.40
C LEU A 50 30.83 22.12 33.90
N THR A 51 31.20 23.20 33.23
CA THR A 51 31.34 23.34 31.76
C THR A 51 30.02 23.58 31.02
N LEU A 52 29.83 24.86 30.66
CA LEU A 52 29.18 25.26 29.42
C LEU A 52 29.77 24.46 28.26
N SER A 53 28.95 23.61 27.64
CA SER A 53 29.39 22.80 26.51
C SER A 53 29.63 23.69 25.28
N SER A 54 30.91 23.81 24.96
CA SER A 54 31.46 24.36 23.73
C SER A 54 30.79 23.75 22.49
N GLY A 55 30.53 24.63 21.52
CA GLY A 55 29.88 24.29 20.25
C GLY A 55 30.69 23.29 19.44
N LYS A 56 30.25 22.03 19.46
CA LYS A 56 30.48 21.11 18.34
C LYS A 56 29.58 21.58 17.18
N PRO A 57 30.10 21.76 15.95
CA PRO A 57 29.25 22.10 14.82
C PRO A 57 28.16 21.03 14.69
N ARG A 58 26.89 21.46 14.68
CA ARG A 58 25.72 20.56 14.57
C ARG A 58 25.90 19.71 13.32
N ARG A 59 26.25 18.44 13.49
CA ARG A 59 26.22 17.46 12.42
C ARG A 59 24.74 17.32 12.02
N TRP A 60 24.37 17.77 10.83
CA TRP A 60 22.99 17.62 10.33
C TRP A 60 22.56 16.17 10.52
N GLU A 61 21.57 15.97 11.38
CA GLU A 61 21.12 14.64 11.76
C GLU A 61 20.54 13.95 10.52
N THR A 62 21.26 12.95 10.02
CA THR A 62 20.91 12.27 8.78
C THR A 62 19.82 11.25 9.09
N TRP A 63 18.72 11.30 8.34
CA TRP A 63 17.59 10.36 8.47
C TRP A 63 18.05 8.91 8.28
N THR A 64 17.93 8.10 9.32
CA THR A 64 18.28 6.67 9.29
C THR A 64 17.21 5.85 8.56
N SER A 65 17.58 4.68 8.01
CA SER A 65 16.63 3.78 7.33
C SER A 65 15.34 3.49 8.13
N PRO A 66 15.37 3.15 9.44
CA PRO A 66 14.15 2.94 10.22
C PRO A 66 13.31 4.20 10.40
N GLU A 67 13.93 5.39 10.56
CA GLU A 67 13.20 6.66 10.62
C GLU A 67 12.52 6.99 9.30
N GLN A 68 13.20 6.75 8.17
CA GLN A 68 12.61 6.93 6.84
C GLN A 68 11.43 5.99 6.64
N ALA A 69 11.56 4.71 7.02
CA ALA A 69 10.48 3.74 6.93
C ALA A 69 9.27 4.14 7.80
N ALA A 70 9.51 4.60 9.03
CA ALA A 70 8.47 5.13 9.90
C ALA A 70 7.76 6.35 9.28
N PHE A 71 8.52 7.25 8.65
CA PHE A 71 7.96 8.43 7.97
C PHE A 71 7.06 8.03 6.80
N PHE A 72 7.52 7.16 5.91
CA PHE A 72 6.71 6.73 4.77
C PHE A 72 5.48 5.94 5.19
N ASP A 73 5.56 5.14 6.25
CA ASP A 73 4.40 4.47 6.82
C ASP A 73 3.37 5.45 7.39
N ALA A 74 3.82 6.50 8.09
CA ALA A 74 2.94 7.56 8.56
C ALA A 74 2.28 8.30 7.38
N VAL A 75 3.06 8.70 6.36
CA VAL A 75 2.53 9.36 5.15
C VAL A 75 1.47 8.50 4.45
N LYS A 76 1.68 7.19 4.33
CA LYS A 76 0.68 6.27 3.75
C LYS A 76 -0.64 6.25 4.52
N GLN A 77 -0.60 6.42 5.84
CA GLN A 77 -1.80 6.41 6.69
C GLN A 77 -2.56 7.73 6.67
N VAL A 78 -1.86 8.87 6.78
CA VAL A 78 -2.52 10.17 7.04
C VAL A 78 -2.45 11.15 5.88
N GLY A 79 -1.55 10.93 4.91
CA GLY A 79 -1.32 11.86 3.80
C GLY A 79 -0.44 13.03 4.23
N LYS A 80 -0.73 14.24 3.73
CA LYS A 80 0.04 15.46 4.01
C LYS A 80 -0.45 16.19 5.26
N ASP A 81 -0.61 15.45 6.36
CA ASP A 81 -0.92 16.00 7.69
C ASP A 81 0.30 15.87 8.60
N PHE A 82 1.07 16.96 8.72
CA PHE A 82 2.34 16.93 9.46
C PHE A 82 2.15 16.70 10.96
N ASP A 83 1.05 17.17 11.56
CA ASP A 83 0.77 16.95 12.98
C ASP A 83 0.41 15.49 13.25
N ALA A 84 -0.37 14.87 12.35
CA ALA A 84 -0.64 13.44 12.42
C ALA A 84 0.60 12.58 12.15
N ILE A 85 1.47 12.99 11.21
CA ILE A 85 2.76 12.29 10.96
C ILE A 85 3.64 12.34 12.21
N VAL A 86 3.81 13.50 12.85
CA VAL A 86 4.57 13.64 14.11
C VAL A 86 4.04 12.66 15.16
N ARG A 87 2.72 12.61 15.36
CA ARG A 87 2.09 11.69 16.32
C ARG A 87 2.36 10.22 16.01
N LEU A 88 2.28 9.81 14.74
CA LEU A 88 2.56 8.43 14.33
C LEU A 88 4.05 8.06 14.44
N MET A 89 4.95 9.00 14.15
CA MET A 89 6.40 8.84 14.30
C MET A 89 6.80 8.67 15.77
N ALA A 90 6.23 9.49 16.65
CA ALA A 90 6.46 9.41 18.09
C ALA A 90 6.04 8.05 18.67
N LYS A 91 4.92 7.46 18.20
CA LYS A 91 4.50 6.10 18.57
C LYS A 91 5.53 5.02 18.22
N ARG A 92 6.38 5.27 17.22
CA ARG A 92 7.49 4.39 16.81
C ARG A 92 8.83 4.77 17.47
N LYS A 93 8.80 5.57 18.53
CA LYS A 93 9.98 6.09 19.25
C LYS A 93 10.91 6.93 18.37
N VAL A 94 10.40 7.49 17.26
CA VAL A 94 11.15 8.43 16.42
C VAL A 94 10.79 9.85 16.83
N LYS A 95 11.77 10.58 17.38
CA LYS A 95 11.60 11.97 17.81
C LYS A 95 12.07 12.89 16.68
N LYS A 96 11.11 13.39 15.90
CA LYS A 96 11.35 14.44 14.89
C LYS A 96 10.28 15.51 15.04
N ASP A 97 10.70 16.76 14.94
CA ASP A 97 9.80 17.90 15.05
C ASP A 97 8.99 18.07 13.76
N LYS A 98 7.85 18.77 13.88
CA LYS A 98 6.97 19.07 12.74
C LYS A 98 7.72 19.70 11.56
N GLU A 99 8.64 20.62 11.86
CA GLU A 99 9.43 21.32 10.84
C GLU A 99 10.46 20.39 10.18
N GLN A 100 11.09 19.49 10.93
CA GLN A 100 12.00 18.49 10.37
C GLN A 100 11.25 17.53 9.43
N ILE A 101 10.05 17.09 9.84
CA ILE A 101 9.18 16.23 9.03
C ILE A 101 8.71 16.95 7.76
N ARG A 102 8.28 18.21 7.88
CA ARG A 102 7.87 19.05 6.73
C ARG A 102 9.01 19.23 5.74
N ASN A 103 10.21 19.58 6.23
CA ASN A 103 11.39 19.74 5.39
C ASN A 103 11.79 18.44 4.73
N TYR A 104 11.75 17.32 5.46
CA TYR A 104 12.03 16.01 4.87
C TYR A 104 11.03 15.65 3.77
N TYR A 105 9.74 15.89 3.98
CA TYR A 105 8.69 15.67 2.99
C TYR A 105 8.98 16.41 1.68
N TYR A 106 9.16 17.73 1.76
CA TYR A 106 9.34 18.54 0.55
C TYR A 106 10.70 18.34 -0.12
N ASN A 107 11.78 18.16 0.64
CA ASN A 107 13.10 17.88 0.07
C ASN A 107 13.12 16.52 -0.61
N THR A 108 12.53 15.49 0.00
CA THR A 108 12.42 14.16 -0.60
C THR A 108 11.57 14.19 -1.86
N TYR A 109 10.43 14.89 -1.84
CA TYR A 109 9.60 15.06 -3.03
C TYR A 109 10.37 15.77 -4.15
N LYS A 110 11.02 16.90 -3.86
CA LYS A 110 11.80 17.68 -4.83
C LYS A 110 12.93 16.85 -5.45
N GLN A 111 13.72 16.17 -4.62
CA GLN A 111 14.83 15.32 -5.10
C GLN A 111 14.32 14.16 -5.97
N THR A 112 13.27 13.48 -5.53
CA THR A 112 12.68 12.37 -6.28
C THR A 112 12.05 12.83 -7.58
N LYS A 113 11.35 13.97 -7.59
CA LYS A 113 10.77 14.58 -8.79
C LYS A 113 11.85 14.85 -9.84
N LEU A 114 12.97 15.46 -9.43
CA LEU A 114 14.12 15.72 -10.29
C LEU A 114 14.76 14.42 -10.80
N ASN A 115 14.98 13.45 -9.92
CA ASN A 115 15.59 12.16 -10.29
C ASN A 115 14.69 11.33 -11.23
N ALA A 116 13.38 11.46 -11.12
CA ALA A 116 12.41 10.83 -12.01
C ALA A 116 12.19 11.62 -13.31
N GLY A 117 12.77 12.82 -13.42
CA GLY A 117 12.63 13.69 -14.58
C GLY A 117 11.20 14.11 -14.85
N PHE A 118 10.40 14.38 -13.81
CA PHE A 118 9.09 15.00 -13.97
C PHE A 118 9.27 16.49 -14.27
N ALA A 119 8.84 16.95 -15.45
CA ALA A 119 8.76 18.35 -15.80
C ALA A 119 7.33 18.86 -15.62
N ASP A 120 7.14 20.05 -15.05
CA ASP A 120 5.81 20.62 -14.83
C ASP A 120 5.07 20.94 -16.15
N ASP A 121 5.82 21.16 -17.23
CA ASP A 121 5.30 21.63 -18.52
C ASP A 121 5.11 20.51 -19.57
N GLN A 122 5.42 19.24 -19.23
CA GLN A 122 5.30 18.13 -20.18
C GLN A 122 3.94 17.42 -20.06
N PRO A 123 3.13 17.35 -21.14
CA PRO A 123 1.82 16.69 -21.11
C PRO A 123 1.90 15.20 -20.71
N SER A 124 2.99 14.51 -21.06
CA SER A 124 3.22 13.09 -20.74
C SER A 124 3.40 12.81 -19.25
N ASP A 125 3.78 13.83 -18.48
CA ASP A 125 4.03 13.75 -17.05
C ASP A 125 2.77 14.06 -16.21
N ASN A 126 1.68 14.43 -16.89
CA ASN A 126 0.39 14.63 -16.26
C ASN A 126 -0.36 13.32 -16.13
N PHE A 127 -1.06 13.18 -15.00
CA PHE A 127 -2.05 12.14 -14.83
C PHE A 127 -3.13 12.28 -15.90
N ALA A 128 -3.76 11.17 -16.29
CA ALA A 128 -4.82 11.14 -17.31
C ALA A 128 -6.02 12.06 -16.96
N PHE A 129 -6.16 12.44 -15.69
CA PHE A 129 -7.16 13.35 -15.18
C PHE A 129 -6.50 14.48 -14.38
N PRO A 130 -7.15 15.64 -14.23
CA PRO A 130 -6.67 16.71 -13.35
C PRO A 130 -6.57 16.22 -11.90
N VAL A 131 -5.34 16.09 -11.40
CA VAL A 131 -5.06 15.64 -10.03
C VAL A 131 -4.53 16.82 -9.21
N PRO A 132 -5.07 17.08 -8.00
CA PRO A 132 -4.56 18.13 -7.12
C PRO A 132 -3.06 18.01 -6.84
N ARG A 133 -2.38 19.14 -6.63
CA ARG A 133 -0.92 19.16 -6.38
C ARG A 133 -0.50 18.25 -5.23
N GLU A 134 -1.26 18.25 -4.13
CA GLU A 134 -1.01 17.38 -2.98
C GLU A 134 -1.07 15.89 -3.36
N ALA A 135 -2.05 15.49 -4.16
CA ALA A 135 -2.16 14.12 -4.62
C ALA A 135 -0.94 13.73 -5.47
N LYS A 136 -0.49 14.61 -6.39
CA LYS A 136 0.76 14.38 -7.16
C LYS A 136 1.96 14.17 -6.22
N GLU A 137 2.10 15.00 -5.18
CA GLU A 137 3.16 14.86 -4.17
C GLU A 137 3.11 13.50 -3.46
N LEU A 138 1.91 13.08 -3.02
CA LEU A 138 1.71 11.81 -2.33
C LEU A 138 1.96 10.60 -3.23
N PHE A 139 1.50 10.61 -4.47
CA PHE A 139 1.77 9.53 -5.43
C PHE A 139 3.28 9.33 -5.63
N VAL A 140 4.05 10.41 -5.74
CA VAL A 140 5.51 10.33 -5.87
C VAL A 140 6.16 9.76 -4.60
N LEU A 141 5.81 10.26 -3.42
CA LEU A 141 6.42 9.83 -2.16
C LEU A 141 6.06 8.39 -1.77
N VAL A 142 4.80 7.99 -1.96
CA VAL A 142 4.34 6.64 -1.63
C VAL A 142 4.98 5.63 -2.57
N ASN A 143 5.03 5.91 -3.88
CA ASN A 143 5.69 5.03 -4.84
C ASN A 143 7.21 5.01 -4.67
N LEU A 144 7.85 6.08 -4.18
CA LEU A 144 9.26 6.08 -3.80
C LEU A 144 9.54 5.06 -2.69
N ALA A 145 8.69 5.01 -1.67
CA ALA A 145 8.83 4.05 -0.58
C ALA A 145 8.75 2.61 -1.08
N GLU A 146 7.79 2.30 -1.96
CA GLU A 146 7.66 0.97 -2.55
C GLU A 146 8.80 0.63 -3.50
N TRP A 147 9.27 1.60 -4.28
CA TRP A 147 10.45 1.43 -5.14
C TRP A 147 11.66 1.03 -4.32
N ARG A 148 11.97 1.79 -3.27
CA ARG A 148 13.08 1.53 -2.33
C ARG A 148 12.99 0.14 -1.71
N LYS A 149 11.80 -0.23 -1.21
CA LYS A 149 11.54 -1.55 -0.62
C LYS A 149 11.73 -2.71 -1.60
N LYS A 150 11.31 -2.55 -2.86
CA LYS A 150 11.35 -3.63 -3.87
C LYS A 150 12.69 -3.73 -4.61
N THR A 151 13.44 -2.64 -4.67
CA THR A 151 14.71 -2.55 -5.40
C THR A 151 15.94 -2.54 -4.49
N SER A 152 15.75 -2.66 -3.17
CA SER A 152 16.82 -2.54 -2.16
C SER A 152 17.56 -1.20 -2.28
N ASP A 153 16.79 -0.10 -2.29
CA ASP A 153 17.28 1.28 -2.38
C ASP A 153 18.12 1.62 -3.64
N ARG A 154 17.93 0.87 -4.73
CA ARG A 154 18.60 1.18 -6.00
C ARG A 154 18.13 2.52 -6.58
N LYS A 155 19.05 3.21 -7.25
CA LYS A 155 18.77 4.47 -7.98
C LYS A 155 17.53 4.32 -8.87
N ILE A 156 16.70 5.36 -8.85
CA ILE A 156 15.49 5.47 -9.64
C ILE A 156 15.84 5.39 -11.13
N GLU A 157 15.17 4.50 -11.86
CA GLU A 157 15.17 4.50 -13.32
C GLU A 157 14.01 5.42 -13.78
N PRO A 158 14.28 6.61 -14.35
CA PRO A 158 13.27 7.67 -14.51
C PRO A 158 12.01 7.19 -15.24
N VAL A 159 12.18 6.51 -16.37
CA VAL A 159 11.08 6.01 -17.20
C VAL A 159 10.19 5.02 -16.43
N LYS A 160 10.81 4.08 -15.71
CA LYS A 160 10.08 3.03 -14.96
C LYS A 160 9.37 3.60 -13.74
N PHE A 161 10.00 4.57 -13.06
CA PHE A 161 9.38 5.21 -11.91
C PHE A 161 8.22 6.12 -12.32
N ARG A 162 8.35 6.89 -13.41
CA ARG A 162 7.22 7.64 -13.97
C ARG A 162 6.07 6.72 -14.37
N GLU A 163 6.38 5.60 -15.02
CA GLU A 163 5.38 4.57 -15.34
C GLU A 163 4.66 4.07 -14.08
N LEU A 164 5.39 3.77 -13.00
CA LEU A 164 4.81 3.37 -11.71
C LEU A 164 3.88 4.45 -11.14
N VAL A 165 4.33 5.70 -11.12
CA VAL A 165 3.55 6.82 -10.54
C VAL A 165 2.28 7.11 -11.34
N LEU A 166 2.35 7.10 -12.68
CA LEU A 166 1.25 7.48 -13.55
C LEU A 166 0.28 6.32 -13.86
N LYS A 167 0.82 5.10 -14.05
CA LYS A 167 0.02 3.91 -14.42
C LYS A 167 -0.25 2.97 -13.24
N GLY A 168 0.36 3.21 -12.08
CA GLY A 168 0.17 2.41 -10.87
C GLY A 168 0.97 1.10 -10.80
N SER A 169 1.77 0.77 -11.82
CA SER A 169 2.64 -0.41 -11.81
C SER A 169 3.79 -0.32 -12.80
N THR A 170 4.90 -1.01 -12.50
CA THR A 170 6.03 -1.18 -13.43
C THR A 170 6.80 -2.46 -13.10
N SER A 171 7.58 -2.96 -14.06
CA SER A 171 8.45 -4.12 -13.88
C SER A 171 9.91 -3.74 -14.13
N VAL A 172 10.78 -4.02 -13.14
CA VAL A 172 12.20 -3.66 -13.15
C VAL A 172 13.07 -4.91 -13.07
N ARG A 173 14.09 -5.02 -13.93
CA ARG A 173 15.07 -6.12 -13.86
C ARG A 173 16.16 -5.78 -12.85
N LEU A 174 16.28 -6.60 -11.80
CA LEU A 174 17.34 -6.46 -10.80
C LEU A 174 18.45 -7.46 -11.09
N LYS A 175 19.71 -7.02 -10.95
CA LYS A 175 20.87 -7.92 -11.05
C LYS A 175 20.75 -9.02 -10.00
N GLY A 176 20.94 -10.27 -10.41
CA GLY A 176 20.81 -11.44 -9.54
C GLY A 176 19.41 -12.04 -9.45
N LYS A 177 18.38 -11.44 -10.08
CA LYS A 177 17.04 -12.05 -10.20
C LYS A 177 16.79 -12.51 -11.64
N ARG A 178 16.34 -13.76 -11.80
CA ARG A 178 16.00 -14.34 -13.11
C ARG A 178 14.75 -13.72 -13.73
N VAL A 179 13.81 -13.26 -12.91
CA VAL A 179 12.52 -12.69 -13.33
C VAL A 179 12.46 -11.19 -12.96
N PRO A 180 11.87 -10.33 -13.81
CA PRO A 180 11.62 -8.93 -13.46
C PRO A 180 10.78 -8.79 -12.19
N VAL A 181 11.12 -7.82 -11.34
CA VAL A 181 10.36 -7.51 -10.13
C VAL A 181 9.22 -6.56 -10.48
N LEU A 182 7.99 -7.04 -10.26
CA LEU A 182 6.78 -6.23 -10.37
C LEU A 182 6.64 -5.32 -9.14
N ILE A 183 6.57 -4.02 -9.39
CA ILE A 183 6.30 -2.99 -8.39
C ILE A 183 4.92 -2.43 -8.69
N LYS A 184 4.05 -2.38 -7.69
CA LYS A 184 2.69 -1.82 -7.79
C LYS A 184 2.54 -0.71 -6.77
N THR A 185 1.77 0.31 -7.13
CA THR A 185 1.34 1.34 -6.18
C THR A 185 0.50 0.68 -5.09
N PRO A 186 0.82 0.89 -3.81
CA PRO A 186 0.15 0.22 -2.73
C PRO A 186 -1.21 0.88 -2.48
N ALA A 187 -2.22 0.09 -2.15
CA ALA A 187 -3.46 0.63 -1.60
C ALA A 187 -3.17 1.20 -0.21
N CYS A 188 -3.40 2.50 -0.02
CA CYS A 188 -3.24 3.15 1.28
C CYS A 188 -4.27 4.26 1.48
N PRO A 189 -4.66 4.56 2.74
CA PRO A 189 -5.67 5.57 3.03
C PRO A 189 -5.36 6.95 2.43
N ALA A 190 -4.08 7.35 2.42
CA ALA A 190 -3.66 8.64 1.88
C ALA A 190 -3.95 8.79 0.37
N LEU A 191 -3.71 7.76 -0.43
CA LEU A 191 -3.99 7.79 -1.87
C LEU A 191 -5.47 7.51 -2.18
N LYS A 192 -6.11 6.66 -1.38
CA LYS A 192 -7.52 6.28 -1.55
C LYS A 192 -8.45 7.50 -1.63
N LYS A 193 -8.18 8.53 -0.80
CA LYS A 193 -8.90 9.82 -0.79
C LYS A 193 -8.92 10.56 -2.14
N PHE A 194 -7.94 10.31 -3.02
CA PHE A 194 -7.83 10.99 -4.32
C PHE A 194 -8.20 10.10 -5.51
N CYS A 195 -8.22 8.77 -5.31
CA CYS A 195 -8.68 7.82 -6.32
C CYS A 195 -10.20 7.63 -6.29
N GLU A 196 -10.87 8.07 -5.22
CA GLU A 196 -12.31 8.00 -5.06
C GLU A 196 -12.97 9.25 -5.64
N GLU A 197 -13.84 9.07 -6.64
CA GLU A 197 -14.64 10.17 -7.18
C GLU A 197 -15.55 10.76 -6.07
N PRO A 198 -15.64 12.10 -5.94
CA PRO A 198 -16.60 12.72 -5.05
C PRO A 198 -18.02 12.28 -5.46
N GLY A 199 -18.67 11.49 -4.60
CA GLY A 199 -20.01 10.92 -4.84
C GLY A 199 -20.06 9.38 -4.98
N LYS A 200 -18.93 8.69 -5.12
CA LYS A 200 -18.86 7.21 -5.10
C LYS A 200 -18.24 6.69 -3.80
N GLN A 201 -18.73 7.18 -2.66
CA GLN A 201 -18.60 6.49 -1.38
C GLN A 201 -19.45 5.21 -1.41
N ARG A 202 -19.05 4.24 -2.23
CA ARG A 202 -19.39 2.84 -2.00
C ARG A 202 -18.11 2.20 -1.52
N GLU A 203 -17.81 2.42 -0.23
CA GLU A 203 -17.42 1.25 0.54
C GLU A 203 -18.34 0.11 0.07
N LYS A 204 -17.79 -1.02 -0.34
CA LYS A 204 -18.58 -2.25 -0.33
C LYS A 204 -18.87 -2.51 1.14
N GLN A 205 -19.79 -1.72 1.70
CA GLN A 205 -20.35 -1.95 3.02
C GLN A 205 -20.90 -3.35 2.91
N MET A 206 -20.42 -4.20 3.81
CA MET A 206 -21.04 -5.49 4.02
C MET A 206 -22.54 -5.20 4.16
N PRO A 207 -23.41 -5.86 3.37
CA PRO A 207 -24.84 -5.59 3.46
C PRO A 207 -25.24 -5.73 4.93
N THR A 208 -26.06 -4.81 5.45
CA THR A 208 -26.52 -4.90 6.84
C THR A 208 -27.27 -6.21 7.07
N ASP A 209 -27.96 -6.67 6.03
CA ASP A 209 -28.79 -7.86 6.04
C ASP A 209 -28.63 -8.70 4.77
N VAL A 210 -28.80 -10.02 4.90
CA VAL A 210 -28.87 -11.00 3.82
C VAL A 210 -30.27 -11.59 3.79
N THR A 211 -30.81 -11.84 2.60
CA THR A 211 -32.09 -12.55 2.46
C THR A 211 -31.83 -14.04 2.29
N LEU A 212 -32.32 -14.86 3.22
CA LEU A 212 -32.33 -16.32 3.13
C LEU A 212 -33.68 -16.75 2.58
N GLU A 213 -33.66 -17.48 1.47
CA GLU A 213 -34.84 -18.08 0.86
C GLU A 213 -34.74 -19.60 0.98
N LEU A 214 -35.72 -20.23 1.64
CA LEU A 214 -35.82 -21.67 1.77
C LEU A 214 -36.99 -22.15 0.93
N VAL A 215 -36.70 -23.05 0.00
CA VAL A 215 -37.65 -23.63 -0.94
C VAL A 215 -37.56 -25.16 -0.85
N PRO A 216 -38.68 -25.89 -0.90
CA PRO A 216 -38.65 -27.34 -0.88
C PRO A 216 -38.00 -27.88 -2.16
N MET A 217 -37.12 -28.89 -2.06
CA MET A 217 -36.48 -29.49 -3.24
C MET A 217 -37.40 -30.50 -3.93
N SER A 218 -38.25 -31.17 -3.15
CA SER A 218 -39.18 -32.17 -3.62
C SER A 218 -40.63 -31.86 -3.22
N PHE A 219 -41.58 -32.53 -3.90
CA PHE A 219 -42.98 -32.52 -3.47
C PHE A 219 -43.17 -33.09 -2.06
N GLY A 220 -42.37 -34.09 -1.68
CA GLY A 220 -42.37 -34.68 -0.35
C GLY A 220 -41.97 -33.66 0.73
N ASP A 221 -40.94 -32.86 0.46
CA ASP A 221 -40.47 -31.81 1.37
C ASP A 221 -41.57 -30.77 1.59
N LYS A 222 -42.25 -30.37 0.50
CA LYS A 222 -43.39 -29.44 0.56
C LYS A 222 -44.54 -30.00 1.40
N ALA A 223 -44.92 -31.26 1.16
CA ALA A 223 -45.98 -31.92 1.90
C ALA A 223 -45.63 -32.07 3.40
N TYR A 224 -44.37 -32.36 3.71
CA TYR A 224 -43.87 -32.45 5.08
C TYR A 224 -43.99 -31.11 5.83
N VAL A 225 -43.52 -30.01 5.23
CA VAL A 225 -43.60 -28.68 5.87
C VAL A 225 -45.06 -28.23 6.06
N LEU A 226 -45.94 -28.56 5.11
CA LEU A 226 -47.38 -28.33 5.25
C LEU A 226 -48.00 -29.13 6.40
N ARG A 227 -47.58 -30.39 6.60
CA ARG A 227 -47.99 -31.20 7.76
C ARG A 227 -47.52 -30.60 9.09
N CYS A 228 -46.42 -29.85 9.09
CA CYS A 228 -45.98 -29.08 10.26
C CYS A 228 -46.79 -27.78 10.47
N GLU A 229 -47.84 -27.56 9.67
CA GLU A 229 -48.64 -26.33 9.66
C GLU A 229 -47.79 -25.07 9.42
N GLN A 230 -46.71 -25.22 8.66
CA GLN A 230 -45.81 -24.11 8.30
C GLN A 230 -45.87 -23.82 6.79
N ASN A 231 -45.47 -22.60 6.42
CA ASN A 231 -45.33 -22.22 5.02
C ASN A 231 -44.08 -22.89 4.41
N PRO A 232 -44.20 -23.68 3.32
CA PRO A 232 -43.07 -24.32 2.67
C PRO A 232 -42.10 -23.37 1.96
N PHE A 233 -42.52 -22.13 1.66
CA PHE A 233 -41.67 -21.13 1.00
C PHE A 233 -41.34 -20.01 2.00
N LEU A 234 -40.16 -20.07 2.60
CA LEU A 234 -39.74 -19.10 3.61
C LEU A 234 -38.74 -18.09 3.02
N ARG A 235 -38.97 -16.80 3.31
CA ARG A 235 -38.04 -15.73 2.97
C ARG A 235 -37.74 -14.91 4.22
N LEU A 236 -36.51 -14.99 4.71
CA LEU A 236 -36.07 -14.38 5.95
C LEU A 236 -35.01 -13.30 5.67
N LYS A 237 -35.15 -12.14 6.31
CA LYS A 237 -34.14 -11.07 6.28
C LYS A 237 -33.27 -11.19 7.53
N LEU A 238 -32.00 -11.52 7.36
CA LEU A 238 -31.06 -11.89 8.42
C LEU A 238 -29.97 -10.84 8.57
N GLY A 239 -29.70 -10.38 9.79
CA GLY A 239 -28.56 -9.48 10.05
C GLY A 239 -27.22 -10.20 9.90
N VAL A 240 -26.21 -9.54 9.33
CA VAL A 240 -24.90 -10.18 9.03
C VAL A 240 -24.03 -10.45 10.27
N VAL A 241 -24.48 -10.03 11.45
CA VAL A 241 -23.78 -10.22 12.72
C VAL A 241 -24.06 -11.61 13.34
N GLU A 242 -25.16 -12.28 12.97
CA GLU A 242 -25.56 -13.54 13.59
C GLU A 242 -25.21 -14.79 12.75
N PRO A 243 -24.82 -15.91 13.38
CA PRO A 243 -24.57 -17.17 12.66
C PRO A 243 -25.84 -17.75 12.00
N LEU A 244 -25.73 -18.20 10.75
CA LEU A 244 -26.82 -18.88 10.02
C LEU A 244 -27.38 -20.11 10.75
N LYS A 245 -26.53 -20.80 11.54
CA LYS A 245 -26.91 -21.97 12.34
C LYS A 245 -28.13 -21.71 13.21
N ARG A 246 -28.21 -20.53 13.86
CA ARG A 246 -29.31 -20.19 14.76
C ARG A 246 -30.67 -20.22 14.05
N TYR A 247 -30.69 -19.75 12.81
CA TYR A 247 -31.90 -19.74 11.98
C TYR A 247 -32.27 -21.14 11.51
N PHE A 248 -31.29 -21.97 11.14
CA PHE A 248 -31.54 -23.37 10.79
C PHE A 248 -32.06 -24.17 11.97
N ASP A 249 -31.49 -24.00 13.17
CA ASP A 249 -31.98 -24.66 14.38
C ASP A 249 -33.42 -24.23 14.73
N TYR A 250 -33.72 -22.94 14.57
CA TYR A 250 -35.08 -22.44 14.75
C TYR A 250 -36.08 -23.09 13.78
N VAL A 251 -35.73 -23.19 12.50
CA VAL A 251 -36.56 -23.84 11.48
C VAL A 251 -36.74 -25.33 11.78
N ARG A 252 -35.66 -26.04 12.15
CA ARG A 252 -35.72 -27.46 12.54
C ARG A 252 -36.69 -27.69 13.70
N ASN A 253 -36.59 -26.87 14.74
CA ASN A 253 -37.47 -26.98 15.91
C ASN A 253 -38.93 -26.65 15.56
N LYS A 254 -39.15 -25.74 14.60
CA LYS A 254 -40.50 -25.37 14.13
C LYS A 254 -41.12 -26.46 13.27
N TRP A 255 -40.35 -27.10 12.40
CA TRP A 255 -40.79 -28.16 11.47
C TRP A 255 -40.86 -29.54 12.12
N ILE A 256 -41.52 -29.58 13.27
CA ILE A 256 -41.89 -30.80 13.98
C ILE A 256 -43.42 -30.85 14.00
N PRO A 257 -44.04 -31.82 13.30
CA PRO A 257 -45.48 -32.05 13.33
C PRO A 257 -46.02 -32.19 14.75
N SER A 258 -47.22 -31.66 15.00
CA SER A 258 -47.85 -31.67 16.33
C SER A 258 -48.02 -33.09 16.89
N ASP A 259 -48.27 -34.08 16.05
CA ASP A 259 -48.41 -35.49 16.44
C ASP A 259 -47.07 -36.12 16.88
N LEU A 260 -45.94 -35.65 16.34
CA LEU A 260 -44.61 -36.07 16.80
C LEU A 260 -44.21 -35.36 18.09
N ARG A 261 -44.57 -34.08 18.29
CA ARG A 261 -44.34 -33.36 19.56
C ARG A 261 -45.08 -34.02 20.73
N LEU A 262 -46.36 -34.33 20.54
CA LEU A 262 -47.17 -35.05 21.54
C LEU A 262 -46.56 -36.42 21.87
N ARG A 263 -45.99 -37.12 20.89
CA ARG A 263 -45.40 -38.44 21.11
C ARG A 263 -44.05 -38.39 21.83
N GLU A 264 -43.25 -37.35 21.59
CA GLU A 264 -42.00 -37.08 22.30
C GLU A 264 -42.23 -36.77 23.79
N GLU A 265 -43.27 -36.00 24.12
CA GLU A 265 -43.64 -35.69 25.51
C GLU A 265 -44.11 -36.92 26.30
N TYR A 266 -44.73 -37.91 25.64
CA TYR A 266 -45.29 -39.10 26.31
C TYR A 266 -44.35 -40.33 26.36
N LEU A 267 -43.31 -40.42 25.52
CA LEU A 267 -42.44 -41.61 25.38
C LEU A 267 -40.96 -41.31 25.63
N ALA A 268 -40.65 -40.42 26.60
CA ALA A 268 -39.31 -39.93 26.94
C ALA A 268 -38.21 -41.01 26.83
N GLY A 269 -37.46 -41.02 25.73
CA GLY A 269 -36.23 -41.80 25.59
C GLY A 269 -35.95 -42.46 24.24
N GLU A 270 -36.97 -42.82 23.43
CA GLU A 270 -36.77 -43.61 22.19
C GLU A 270 -36.96 -42.85 20.87
N THR A 271 -37.32 -41.55 20.92
CA THR A 271 -37.84 -40.81 19.76
C THR A 271 -36.80 -40.05 18.92
N ALA A 272 -35.55 -39.93 19.38
CA ALA A 272 -34.52 -39.18 18.66
C ALA A 272 -34.18 -39.76 17.27
N SER A 273 -34.41 -41.06 17.05
CA SER A 273 -34.19 -41.74 15.77
C SER A 273 -35.35 -41.57 14.77
N MET A 274 -36.49 -41.01 15.20
CA MET A 274 -37.71 -40.85 14.39
C MET A 274 -37.89 -39.43 13.85
N LEU A 275 -37.09 -38.46 14.32
CA LEU A 275 -37.09 -37.11 13.77
C LEU A 275 -36.42 -37.14 12.39
N PRO A 276 -37.04 -36.55 11.35
CA PRO A 276 -36.42 -36.49 10.04
C PRO A 276 -35.16 -35.63 10.11
N ASP A 277 -34.08 -36.11 9.50
CA ASP A 277 -32.86 -35.34 9.35
C ASP A 277 -33.09 -34.21 8.33
N ILE A 278 -33.43 -33.03 8.84
CA ILE A 278 -33.65 -31.84 8.02
C ILE A 278 -32.30 -31.28 7.59
N SER A 279 -31.95 -31.62 6.35
CA SER A 279 -30.78 -31.10 5.64
C SER A 279 -31.15 -29.91 4.75
N PHE A 280 -30.29 -28.88 4.76
CA PHE A 280 -30.44 -27.69 3.93
C PHE A 280 -29.35 -27.68 2.86
N TYR A 281 -29.73 -27.37 1.62
CA TYR A 281 -28.83 -27.36 0.48
C TYR A 281 -28.77 -25.97 -0.15
N ALA A 282 -27.59 -25.59 -0.62
CA ALA A 282 -27.44 -24.38 -1.42
C ALA A 282 -27.91 -24.63 -2.85
N ASP A 283 -28.78 -23.77 -3.37
CA ASP A 283 -29.15 -23.76 -4.79
C ASP A 283 -28.07 -23.05 -5.64
N SER A 284 -28.10 -23.30 -6.95
CA SER A 284 -27.37 -22.62 -8.02
C SER A 284 -27.45 -21.09 -7.99
N SER A 285 -28.47 -20.50 -7.36
CA SER A 285 -28.62 -19.04 -7.18
C SER A 285 -27.78 -18.46 -6.02
N VAL A 286 -27.14 -19.32 -5.21
CA VAL A 286 -26.38 -18.92 -4.02
C VAL A 286 -25.06 -18.25 -4.41
N LYS A 287 -25.07 -16.91 -4.47
CA LYS A 287 -23.86 -16.07 -4.64
C LYS A 287 -23.15 -15.87 -3.30
N MET A 288 -22.51 -16.90 -2.78
CA MET A 288 -21.72 -16.82 -1.55
C MET A 288 -20.31 -16.27 -1.83
N GLY A 289 -20.00 -15.09 -1.30
CA GLY A 289 -18.68 -14.46 -1.47
C GLY A 289 -17.56 -15.13 -0.67
N ARG A 290 -17.86 -15.72 0.50
CA ARG A 290 -16.94 -16.53 1.33
C ARG A 290 -17.70 -17.22 2.47
N VAL A 291 -17.64 -18.54 2.56
CA VAL A 291 -18.10 -19.30 3.74
C VAL A 291 -16.88 -19.58 4.61
N VAL A 292 -16.87 -19.09 5.85
CA VAL A 292 -15.88 -19.52 6.84
C VAL A 292 -16.56 -20.57 7.69
N ILE A 293 -16.32 -21.84 7.37
CA ILE A 293 -16.70 -22.95 8.24
C ILE A 293 -15.67 -22.97 9.36
N GLN A 294 -16.02 -22.41 10.51
CA GLN A 294 -15.26 -22.65 11.73
C GLN A 294 -15.69 -24.02 12.26
N HIS A 295 -14.77 -24.98 12.19
CA HIS A 295 -14.89 -26.20 12.97
C HIS A 295 -14.71 -25.81 14.44
N ALA A 296 -15.72 -26.14 15.26
CA ALA A 296 -15.58 -26.18 16.71
C ALA A 296 -14.74 -27.40 17.10
#